data_AF-A0A9Y2MWS0-F1
#
_entry.id   AF-A0A9Y2MWS0-F1
#
_cell.length_a   1.000
_cell.length_b   1.000
_cell.length_c   1.000
_cell.angle_alpha   90.00
_cell.angle_beta   90.00
_cell.angle_gamma   90.00
#
_symmetry.space_group_name_H-M   'P 1'
#
loop_
_entity.id
_entity.type
_entity.pdbx_description
1 polymer ?
#
loop_
_entity_poly.entity_id
_entity_poly.type
_entity_poly.pdbx_seq_one_letter_code
_entity_poly.pdbx_strand_id
1 'polypeptide(L)' 'MDGNGTADRPEEGQKDTKGSHAAPEGAGVHPLIDLSRDPHPGRPDHAKPDEE' A
#
# COMPACT_ATOMS: atom_id res chain seq x y z
N MET A 1 12.99 -43.26 21.00
CA MET A 1 12.53 -42.11 21.79
C MET A 1 12.61 -40.91 20.91
N ASP A 2 11.44 -40.58 20.41
CA ASP A 2 11.08 -39.55 19.46
C ASP A 2 11.32 -38.15 20.04
N GLY A 3 11.66 -37.20 19.18
CA GLY A 3 11.85 -35.82 19.61
C GLY A 3 12.13 -34.87 18.45
N ASN A 4 11.29 -34.91 17.42
CA ASN A 4 11.23 -33.86 16.40
C ASN A 4 10.76 -32.56 17.09
N GLY A 5 11.71 -31.74 17.56
CA GLY A 5 11.43 -30.42 18.11
C GLY A 5 11.11 -29.46 16.97
N THR A 6 9.85 -29.43 16.54
CA THR A 6 9.30 -28.35 15.73
C THR A 6 9.43 -27.06 16.54
N ALA A 7 10.50 -26.30 16.28
CA ALA A 7 10.64 -24.94 16.75
C ALA A 7 9.53 -24.12 16.08
N ASP A 8 8.45 -23.96 16.83
CA ASP A 8 7.55 -22.82 16.90
C ASP A 8 7.99 -21.67 15.98
N ARG A 9 7.37 -21.61 14.79
CA ARG A 9 7.45 -20.43 13.93
C ARG A 9 6.55 -19.40 14.59
N PRO A 10 7.08 -18.28 15.13
CA PRO A 10 6.21 -17.27 15.69
C PRO A 10 5.37 -16.71 14.54
N GLU A 11 4.07 -17.01 14.60
CA GLU A 11 3.02 -16.36 13.81
C GLU A 11 2.87 -14.93 14.33
N GLU A 12 3.86 -14.09 14.04
CA GLU A 12 3.85 -12.68 14.39
C GLU A 12 2.99 -11.91 13.39
N GLY A 13 1.73 -11.77 13.78
CA GLY A 13 0.97 -10.54 13.60
C GLY A 13 0.75 -10.14 12.15
N GLN A 14 -0.43 -10.50 11.66
CA GLN A 14 -1.10 -9.81 10.58
C GLN A 14 -1.18 -8.32 10.95
N LYS A 15 -0.15 -7.57 10.56
CA LYS A 15 -0.08 -6.13 10.71
C LYS A 15 -1.23 -5.58 9.88
N ASP A 16 -2.24 -5.04 10.56
CA ASP A 16 -3.27 -4.19 9.97
C ASP A 16 -2.58 -2.94 9.38
N THR A 17 -1.88 -3.11 8.26
CA THR A 17 -1.31 -2.01 7.50
C THR A 17 -2.47 -1.37 6.75
N LYS A 18 -3.37 -0.70 7.48
CA LYS A 18 -4.27 0.29 6.90
C LYS A 18 -3.39 1.43 6.39
N GLY A 19 -2.89 1.24 5.19
CA GLY A 19 -2.13 2.23 4.44
C GLY A 19 -3.07 3.39 4.12
N SER A 20 -3.09 4.40 4.96
CA SER A 20 -3.56 5.73 4.55
C SER A 20 -2.45 6.38 3.73
N HIS A 21 -2.22 5.82 2.54
CA HIS A 21 -1.43 6.47 1.48
C HIS A 21 -2.24 7.55 0.76
N ALA A 22 -3.55 7.63 1.04
CA ALA A 22 -4.41 8.70 0.58
C ALA A 22 -4.04 10.00 1.31
N ALA A 23 -3.76 11.04 0.53
CA ALA A 23 -3.66 12.39 1.06
C ALA A 23 -5.04 12.85 1.58
N PRO A 24 -5.08 13.73 2.59
CA PRO A 24 -6.33 14.34 3.05
C PRO A 24 -7.05 15.09 1.93
N GLU A 25 -8.38 15.18 2.00
CA GLU A 25 -9.18 15.97 1.07
C GLU A 25 -8.70 17.43 1.05
N GLY A 26 -8.37 17.94 -0.14
CA GLY A 26 -7.83 19.29 -0.34
C GLY A 26 -6.33 19.45 -0.06
N ALA A 27 -5.61 18.38 0.27
CA ALA A 27 -4.15 18.43 0.32
C ALA A 27 -3.59 18.67 -1.10
N GLY A 28 -2.74 19.70 -1.23
CA GLY A 28 -2.07 19.99 -2.49
C GLY A 28 -1.10 18.87 -2.90
N VAL A 29 -0.78 18.81 -4.19
CA VAL A 29 0.25 17.92 -4.71
C VAL A 29 1.58 18.25 -4.05
N HIS A 30 2.29 17.22 -3.56
CA HIS A 30 3.58 17.42 -2.91
C HIS A 30 4.58 18.05 -3.91
N PRO A 31 5.37 19.06 -3.53
CA PRO A 31 6.22 19.82 -4.47
C PRO A 31 7.30 18.98 -5.18
N LEU A 32 7.68 17.84 -4.59
CA LEU A 32 8.61 16.88 -5.20
C LEU A 32 7.95 15.98 -6.26
N ILE A 33 6.62 15.99 -6.38
CA ILE A 33 5.89 15.23 -7.39
C ILE A 33 5.85 16.06 -8.67
N ASP A 34 6.54 15.57 -9.70
CA ASP A 34 6.51 16.15 -11.04
C ASP A 34 5.51 15.40 -11.92
N LEU A 35 4.29 15.93 -11.98
CA LEU A 35 3.18 15.37 -12.75
C LEU A 35 3.40 15.46 -14.27
N SER A 36 4.37 16.24 -14.76
CA SER A 36 4.62 16.36 -16.19
C SER A 36 5.27 15.10 -16.80
N ARG A 37 5.87 14.26 -15.95
CA ARG A 37 6.48 12.98 -16.36
C ARG A 37 5.51 11.82 -16.34
N ASP A 38 4.37 11.97 -15.66
CA ASP A 38 3.37 10.93 -15.55
C ASP A 38 2.46 10.97 -16.79
N PRO A 39 2.38 9.89 -17.60
CA PRO A 39 1.45 9.82 -18.72
C PRO A 39 -0.02 9.82 -18.28
N HIS A 40 -0.31 9.50 -17.02
CA HIS A 40 -1.65 9.42 -16.45
C HIS A 40 -1.74 10.24 -15.15
N PRO A 41 -1.48 11.56 -15.21
CA PRO A 41 -1.42 12.39 -14.03
C PRO A 41 -2.75 12.38 -13.28
N GLY A 42 -2.70 12.13 -11.97
CA GLY A 42 -3.90 12.10 -11.12
C GLY A 42 -4.73 10.82 -11.23
N ARG A 43 -4.30 9.81 -11.99
CA ARG A 43 -4.88 8.46 -11.95
C ARG A 43 -3.98 7.52 -11.16
N PRO A 44 -4.39 7.06 -9.96
CA PRO A 44 -3.68 6.01 -9.26
C PRO A 44 -3.66 4.71 -10.08
N ASP A 45 -2.50 4.07 -10.22
CA ASP A 45 -2.36 2.77 -10.91
C ASP A 45 -3.19 1.64 -10.28
N HIS A 46 -3.65 1.84 -9.04
CA HIS A 46 -4.47 0.90 -8.29
C HIS A 46 -5.95 1.32 -8.19
N ALA A 47 -6.35 2.42 -8.84
CA ALA A 47 -7.75 2.75 -8.93
C ALA A 47 -8.47 1.60 -9.67
N LYS A 48 -9.65 1.22 -9.18
CA LYS A 48 -10.52 0.37 -9.99
C LYS A 48 -10.81 1.11 -11.30
N PRO A 49 -10.91 0.40 -12.44
CA PRO A 49 -11.42 1.03 -13.64
C PRO A 49 -12.76 1.70 -13.30
N ASP A 50 -12.95 2.93 -13.76
CA ASP A 50 -14.25 3.59 -13.68
C ASP A 50 -15.27 2.66 -14.37
N GLU A 51 -16.38 2.39 -13.69
CA GLU A 51 -17.52 1.69 -14.29
C GLU A 51 -18.14 2.66 -15.32
N GLU A 52 -17.93 2.40 -16.61
CA GLU A 52 -18.66 3.07 -17.71
C GLU A 52 -20.07 2.50 -17.87
#